data_AF-A0A8J3MQ84-F1
#
_entry.id   AF-A0A8J3MQ84-F1
#
_cell.length_a   1.000
_cell.length_b   1.000
_cell.length_c   1.000
_cell.angle_alpha   90.00
_cell.angle_beta   90.00
_cell.angle_gamma   90.00
#
_symmetry.space_group_name_H-M   'P 1'
#
loop_
_entity.id
_entity.type
_entity.pdbx_description
1 polymer ?
#
loop_
_entity_poly.entity_id
_entity_poly.type
_entity_poly.pdbx_seq_one_letter_code
_entity_poly.pdbx_strand_id
1 'polypeptide(L)'
;MDQHPGMPTPDPSQDKLILPGPQETGHSPIPTQQNTPYHEDMTYHTYSAQPQQTGGPANLARNQADPAVPRNLFAKLGYYWHKDPAYRFLMFAISLVLLASLAFAIIVGNYLTQAQNGSNGSGPQAHGPNLSQTSTATAQTSPTPSPTPSPTPSPTPSPTPSPTATPTPITNGPLAVQITDVPASVVNNSTVTVTVTSQPNVNVRLSVRYQAAPFIGSGNGSKTTGENGIAQLTWNAQVIATQTTTAQIIAIATDQNGQTVQSAPVNVKITVS
;
A
#
# COMPACT_ATOMS: atom_id res chain seq x y z
N MET A 1 -4.12 -92.24 3.55
CA MET A 1 -4.36 -90.79 3.34
C MET A 1 -4.04 -90.09 4.65
N ASP A 2 -2.84 -89.61 4.97
CA ASP A 2 -1.68 -89.05 4.24
C ASP A 2 -1.60 -87.52 4.24
N GLN A 3 -0.43 -87.07 4.74
CA GLN A 3 0.21 -85.76 4.64
C GLN A 3 -0.47 -84.54 5.29
N HIS A 4 0.30 -83.92 6.20
CA HIS A 4 -0.02 -82.69 6.90
C HIS A 4 1.10 -81.67 6.60
N PRO A 5 0.84 -80.59 5.83
CA PRO A 5 1.80 -79.51 5.65
C PRO A 5 1.92 -78.65 6.93
N GLY A 6 3.12 -78.10 7.18
CA GLY A 6 3.40 -77.24 8.34
C GLY A 6 3.22 -75.74 8.05
N MET A 7 3.08 -74.95 9.12
CA MET A 7 3.04 -73.47 9.06
C MET A 7 4.45 -72.87 9.09
N PRO A 8 4.74 -71.78 8.34
CA PRO A 8 5.95 -70.98 8.53
C PRO A 8 5.81 -70.04 9.73
N THR A 9 6.85 -69.96 10.56
CA THR A 9 6.97 -69.02 11.69
C THR A 9 7.58 -67.68 11.26
N PRO A 10 7.08 -66.53 11.76
CA PRO A 10 7.71 -65.23 11.52
C PRO A 10 8.91 -64.97 12.46
N ASP A 11 9.95 -64.33 11.94
CA ASP A 11 11.17 -63.91 12.66
C ASP A 11 11.02 -62.49 13.24
N PRO A 12 11.26 -62.28 14.56
CA PRO A 12 11.16 -60.97 15.21
C PRO A 12 12.53 -60.29 15.41
N SER A 13 13.12 -59.75 14.34
CA SER A 13 14.33 -58.92 14.40
C SER A 13 14.01 -57.42 14.34
N GLN A 14 14.69 -56.58 15.15
CA GLN A 14 14.23 -55.23 15.49
C GLN A 14 14.94 -54.09 14.74
N ASP A 15 14.17 -53.28 14.00
CA ASP A 15 14.62 -51.95 13.54
C ASP A 15 14.44 -50.90 14.66
N LYS A 16 15.56 -50.35 15.14
CA LYS A 16 15.59 -49.36 16.23
C LYS A 16 16.09 -48.00 15.73
N LEU A 17 15.22 -47.00 15.82
CA LEU A 17 15.43 -45.62 15.38
C LEU A 17 16.64 -44.94 16.07
N ILE A 18 17.64 -44.49 15.31
CA ILE A 18 18.75 -43.62 15.76
C ILE A 18 19.11 -42.63 14.63
N LEU A 19 19.30 -41.35 14.97
CA LEU A 19 19.76 -40.30 14.04
C LEU A 19 21.28 -40.04 14.21
N PRO A 20 22.04 -39.78 13.12
CA PRO A 20 23.43 -39.31 13.21
C PRO A 20 23.54 -37.77 13.26
N GLY A 21 24.50 -37.27 14.05
CA GLY A 21 24.96 -35.87 14.07
C GLY A 21 26.41 -35.72 13.57
N PRO A 22 26.93 -34.49 13.45
CA PRO A 22 28.21 -34.20 12.77
C PRO A 22 29.46 -34.39 13.65
N GLN A 23 30.61 -34.62 13.00
CA GLN A 23 31.97 -34.57 13.57
C GLN A 23 32.96 -33.95 12.56
N GLU A 24 34.04 -33.33 13.04
CA GLU A 24 35.05 -32.60 12.24
C GLU A 24 36.48 -33.15 12.44
N THR A 25 37.42 -32.57 11.66
CA THR A 25 38.89 -32.44 11.88
C THR A 25 39.83 -33.52 11.29
N GLY A 26 40.97 -33.05 10.73
CA GLY A 26 42.13 -33.87 10.30
C GLY A 26 42.87 -33.29 9.08
N HIS A 27 44.18 -33.00 9.20
CA HIS A 27 45.03 -32.41 8.13
C HIS A 27 46.09 -33.41 7.59
N SER A 28 46.78 -33.08 6.47
CA SER A 28 47.94 -33.84 5.95
C SER A 28 48.93 -32.97 5.13
N PRO A 29 50.27 -33.25 5.12
CA PRO A 29 51.31 -32.50 4.40
C PRO A 29 51.93 -33.20 3.15
N ILE A 30 52.86 -32.53 2.44
CA ILE A 30 53.37 -32.89 1.08
C ILE A 30 54.93 -32.83 0.97
N PRO A 31 55.55 -33.71 0.14
CA PRO A 31 56.77 -33.48 -0.68
C PRO A 31 56.56 -33.86 -2.19
N THR A 32 57.34 -33.55 -3.24
CA THR A 32 58.51 -32.67 -3.59
C THR A 32 58.55 -32.50 -5.16
N GLN A 33 59.66 -32.05 -5.80
CA GLN A 33 59.81 -31.88 -7.27
C GLN A 33 61.23 -32.20 -7.79
N GLN A 34 61.43 -32.43 -9.12
CA GLN A 34 62.76 -32.29 -9.78
C GLN A 34 62.81 -32.09 -11.34
N ASN A 35 63.13 -30.86 -11.78
CA ASN A 35 64.11 -30.40 -12.83
C ASN A 35 64.31 -30.97 -14.29
N THR A 36 64.04 -30.09 -15.30
CA THR A 36 64.95 -29.50 -16.38
C THR A 36 65.73 -30.36 -17.43
N PRO A 37 66.31 -29.79 -18.55
CA PRO A 37 65.92 -28.66 -19.48
C PRO A 37 66.27 -28.92 -21.01
N TYR A 38 66.58 -27.84 -21.78
CA TYR A 38 67.05 -27.68 -23.19
C TYR A 38 65.93 -27.59 -24.27
N HIS A 39 65.58 -26.44 -24.89
CA HIS A 39 66.28 -25.37 -25.65
C HIS A 39 66.18 -25.57 -27.19
N GLU A 40 66.21 -24.56 -28.09
CA GLU A 40 66.40 -23.09 -27.95
C GLU A 40 65.12 -22.29 -28.34
N ASP A 41 64.92 -21.35 -29.30
CA ASP A 41 65.72 -20.68 -30.37
C ASP A 41 65.07 -19.31 -30.77
N MET A 42 65.57 -18.60 -31.80
CA MET A 42 65.31 -17.19 -32.18
C MET A 42 64.62 -16.99 -33.56
N THR A 43 64.05 -15.85 -33.99
CA THR A 43 63.44 -14.61 -33.40
C THR A 43 62.74 -13.84 -34.54
N TYR A 44 61.66 -13.09 -34.28
CA TYR A 44 61.36 -11.80 -34.96
C TYR A 44 60.56 -10.86 -34.02
N HIS A 45 60.36 -9.60 -34.40
CA HIS A 45 60.32 -8.46 -33.48
C HIS A 45 58.94 -7.92 -33.02
N THR A 46 59.03 -7.06 -31.99
CA THR A 46 58.15 -5.90 -31.68
C THR A 46 57.06 -6.08 -30.61
N TYR A 47 57.24 -5.32 -29.53
CA TYR A 47 56.32 -5.10 -28.39
C TYR A 47 55.20 -4.09 -28.76
N SER A 48 54.06 -3.98 -28.06
CA SER A 48 53.77 -4.23 -26.64
C SER A 48 52.27 -4.49 -26.33
N ALA A 49 52.00 -4.96 -25.10
CA ALA A 49 50.72 -4.82 -24.35
C ALA A 49 49.47 -5.63 -24.80
N GLN A 50 49.62 -6.96 -24.72
CA GLN A 50 48.59 -8.00 -24.45
C GLN A 50 47.12 -7.61 -24.17
N PRO A 51 46.20 -8.36 -24.79
CA PRO A 51 45.02 -8.88 -24.11
C PRO A 51 44.88 -10.41 -24.28
N GLN A 52 44.97 -11.20 -23.20
CA GLN A 52 44.56 -12.61 -23.26
C GLN A 52 44.13 -13.21 -21.92
N GLN A 53 43.16 -14.12 -22.00
CA GLN A 53 42.61 -14.91 -20.90
C GLN A 53 43.25 -16.30 -20.89
N THR A 54 43.39 -16.94 -19.72
CA THR A 54 42.96 -18.34 -19.42
C THR A 54 43.56 -18.84 -18.09
N GLY A 55 42.90 -19.83 -17.46
CA GLY A 55 43.51 -20.70 -16.44
C GLY A 55 43.64 -20.16 -15.01
N GLY A 56 42.85 -20.71 -14.07
CA GLY A 56 43.12 -20.64 -12.62
C GLY A 56 43.53 -22.02 -12.08
N PRO A 57 43.43 -22.29 -10.76
CA PRO A 57 42.98 -21.42 -9.66
C PRO A 57 44.06 -21.17 -8.58
N ALA A 58 43.75 -20.29 -7.61
CA ALA A 58 44.56 -19.92 -6.44
C ALA A 58 45.95 -19.29 -6.76
N ASN A 59 46.32 -18.12 -6.24
CA ASN A 59 46.14 -17.65 -4.87
C ASN A 59 46.04 -16.12 -4.82
N LEU A 60 45.03 -15.58 -4.15
CA LEU A 60 45.14 -14.24 -3.54
C LEU A 60 44.19 -14.13 -2.34
N ALA A 61 44.71 -14.44 -1.15
CA ALA A 61 44.04 -14.17 0.11
C ALA A 61 44.02 -12.65 0.37
N ARG A 62 43.16 -11.94 -0.38
CA ARG A 62 43.03 -10.49 -0.28
C ARG A 62 42.31 -10.14 1.02
N ASN A 63 43.10 -9.83 2.05
CA ASN A 63 42.64 -9.30 3.33
C ASN A 63 41.48 -8.34 3.11
N GLN A 64 40.32 -8.64 3.69
CA GLN A 64 39.19 -7.71 3.71
C GLN A 64 39.59 -6.53 4.60
N ALA A 65 40.02 -5.44 3.97
CA ALA A 65 40.24 -4.18 4.66
C ALA A 65 38.89 -3.70 5.21
N ASP A 66 38.78 -3.65 6.53
CA ASP A 66 37.58 -3.23 7.24
C ASP A 66 37.17 -1.81 6.76
N PRO A 67 35.95 -1.59 6.22
CA PRO A 67 35.59 -0.33 5.61
C PRO A 67 35.53 0.78 6.68
N ALA A 68 36.58 1.61 6.70
CA ALA A 68 36.84 2.60 7.73
C ALA A 68 35.61 3.45 8.08
N VAL A 69 35.31 3.54 9.38
CA VAL A 69 34.13 4.24 9.90
C VAL A 69 34.12 5.70 9.41
N PRO A 70 33.09 6.15 8.67
CA PRO A 70 33.07 7.49 8.12
C PRO A 70 32.96 8.53 9.23
N ARG A 71 33.87 9.51 9.25
CA ARG A 71 33.95 10.55 10.30
C ARG A 71 32.82 11.59 10.27
N ASN A 72 31.89 11.48 9.31
CA ASN A 72 30.83 12.46 9.07
C ASN A 72 29.48 11.94 9.60
N LEU A 73 28.82 12.69 10.48
CA LEU A 73 27.55 12.32 11.12
C LEU A 73 26.46 11.88 10.13
N PHE A 74 26.25 12.64 9.04
CA PHE A 74 25.26 12.31 8.02
C PHE A 74 25.59 11.01 7.24
N ALA A 75 26.86 10.73 6.97
CA ALA A 75 27.27 9.47 6.35
C ALA A 75 27.07 8.27 7.30
N LYS A 76 27.30 8.48 8.60
CA LYS A 76 27.02 7.50 9.64
C LYS A 76 25.52 7.13 9.70
N LEU A 77 24.64 8.10 9.48
CA LEU A 77 23.18 7.89 9.47
C LEU A 77 22.74 6.99 8.30
N GLY A 78 23.31 7.18 7.10
CA GLY A 78 23.06 6.31 5.93
C GLY A 78 23.63 4.90 6.10
N TYR A 79 24.78 4.76 6.77
CA TYR A 79 25.43 3.47 7.05
C TYR A 79 24.58 2.56 7.95
N TYR A 80 23.95 3.11 8.99
CA TYR A 80 23.07 2.33 9.88
C TYR A 80 21.74 1.89 9.24
N TRP A 81 21.31 2.54 8.14
CA TRP A 81 20.03 2.24 7.47
C TRP A 81 19.97 0.85 6.83
N HIS A 82 21.14 0.26 6.54
CA HIS A 82 21.29 -1.01 5.82
C HIS A 82 21.87 -2.16 6.65
N LYS A 83 22.40 -1.91 7.87
CA LYS A 83 23.11 -2.95 8.64
C LYS A 83 22.28 -3.71 9.67
N ASP A 84 21.19 -3.16 10.19
CA ASP A 84 20.39 -3.85 11.23
C ASP A 84 18.93 -3.35 11.26
N PRO A 85 17.91 -4.23 11.31
CA PRO A 85 16.53 -3.81 11.53
C PRO A 85 16.31 -3.01 12.82
N ALA A 86 17.13 -3.21 13.87
CA ALA A 86 16.99 -2.49 15.14
C ALA A 86 17.07 -0.96 14.98
N TYR A 87 17.95 -0.45 14.11
CA TYR A 87 18.07 1.00 13.85
C TYR A 87 16.85 1.59 13.14
N ARG A 88 16.09 0.78 12.39
CA ARG A 88 14.83 1.21 11.75
C ARG A 88 13.76 1.45 12.82
N PHE A 89 13.59 0.53 13.75
CA PHE A 89 12.68 0.69 14.89
C PHE A 89 13.05 1.89 15.77
N LEU A 90 14.35 2.11 16.04
CA LEU A 90 14.81 3.29 16.79
C LEU A 90 14.43 4.60 16.07
N MET A 91 14.63 4.69 14.76
CA MET A 91 14.26 5.89 13.99
C MET A 91 12.74 6.11 13.94
N PHE A 92 11.94 5.05 13.76
CA PHE A 92 10.47 5.15 13.84
C PHE A 92 10.00 5.59 15.24
N ALA A 93 10.62 5.09 16.31
CA ALA A 93 10.29 5.51 17.68
C ALA A 93 10.60 7.00 17.92
N ILE A 94 11.77 7.48 17.48
CA ILE A 94 12.13 8.90 17.56
C ILE A 94 11.14 9.77 16.76
N SER A 95 10.77 9.35 15.54
CA SER A 95 9.76 10.04 14.74
C SER A 95 8.39 10.08 15.41
N LEU A 96 7.95 8.97 16.02
CA LEU A 96 6.68 8.87 16.75
C LEU A 96 6.65 9.83 17.95
N VAL A 97 7.73 9.91 18.74
CA VAL A 97 7.84 10.82 19.89
C VAL A 97 7.79 12.28 19.45
N LEU A 98 8.44 12.65 18.35
CA LEU A 98 8.38 14.01 17.80
C LEU A 98 6.98 14.36 17.28
N LEU A 99 6.31 13.44 16.58
CA LEU A 99 4.93 13.59 16.12
C LEU A 99 3.94 13.74 17.30
N ALA A 100 4.08 12.91 18.34
CA ALA A 100 3.25 12.96 19.53
C ALA A 100 3.45 14.28 20.31
N SER A 101 4.70 14.75 20.43
CA SER A 101 5.02 16.04 21.06
C SER A 101 4.39 17.22 20.32
N LEU A 102 4.48 17.24 18.98
CA LEU A 102 3.87 18.27 18.16
C LEU A 102 2.33 18.26 18.24
N ALA A 103 1.72 17.06 18.20
CA ALA A 103 0.28 16.91 18.38
C ALA A 103 -0.19 17.39 19.76
N PHE A 104 0.54 17.03 20.82
CA PHE A 104 0.25 17.47 22.19
C PHE A 104 0.31 19.00 22.33
N ALA A 105 1.32 19.66 21.74
CA ALA A 105 1.44 21.12 21.76
C ALA A 105 0.26 21.82 21.08
N ILE A 106 -0.20 21.32 19.92
CA ILE A 106 -1.37 21.85 19.21
C ILE A 106 -2.65 21.66 20.05
N ILE A 107 -2.83 20.48 20.65
CA ILE A 107 -4.01 20.16 21.48
C ILE A 107 -4.07 21.05 22.72
N VAL A 108 -2.96 21.21 23.45
CA VAL A 108 -2.90 22.07 24.65
C VAL A 108 -3.11 23.55 24.30
N GLY A 109 -2.57 24.04 23.17
CA GLY A 109 -2.82 25.41 22.70
C GLY A 109 -4.29 25.71 22.43
N ASN A 110 -5.03 24.75 21.86
CA ASN A 110 -6.47 24.88 21.61
C ASN A 110 -7.31 24.84 22.90
N TYR A 111 -6.90 24.08 23.92
CA TYR A 111 -7.60 24.09 25.21
C TYR A 111 -7.33 25.36 26.03
N LEU A 112 -6.09 25.87 26.01
CA LEU A 112 -5.73 27.07 26.78
C LEU A 112 -6.40 28.34 26.23
N THR A 113 -6.63 28.41 24.91
CA THR A 113 -7.25 29.58 24.25
C THR A 113 -8.76 29.69 24.45
N GLN A 114 -9.47 28.62 24.85
CA GLN A 114 -10.89 28.71 25.21
C GLN A 114 -11.12 29.28 26.62
N ALA A 115 -10.10 29.31 27.49
CA ALA A 115 -10.24 29.67 28.90
C ALA A 115 -10.45 31.18 29.19
N GLN A 116 -10.36 32.07 28.19
CA GLN A 116 -10.49 33.52 28.40
C GLN A 116 -11.77 34.15 27.83
N ASN A 117 -12.57 33.44 27.04
CA ASN A 117 -13.73 34.02 26.32
C ASN A 117 -15.09 33.72 27.00
N GLY A 118 -15.10 33.69 28.33
CA GLY A 118 -16.20 33.19 29.16
C GLY A 118 -16.91 34.22 30.05
N SER A 119 -17.19 35.43 29.56
CA SER A 119 -17.91 36.44 30.35
C SER A 119 -18.78 37.41 29.52
N ASN A 120 -20.10 37.16 29.52
CA ASN A 120 -21.12 38.10 30.03
C ASN A 120 -22.53 37.61 29.63
N GLY A 121 -23.31 37.18 30.62
CA GLY A 121 -24.71 36.78 30.45
C GLY A 121 -25.62 37.49 31.44
N SER A 122 -26.45 38.40 30.96
CA SER A 122 -27.55 39.08 31.66
C SER A 122 -28.36 39.90 30.64
N GLY A 123 -29.68 40.02 30.68
CA GLY A 123 -30.71 39.30 31.45
C GLY A 123 -32.10 39.84 31.03
N PRO A 124 -33.19 39.05 31.05
CA PRO A 124 -34.49 39.51 30.55
C PRO A 124 -35.21 40.37 31.61
N GLN A 125 -35.51 41.63 31.29
CA GLN A 125 -36.26 42.53 32.17
C GLN A 125 -37.31 43.33 31.39
N ALA A 126 -38.59 42.98 31.58
CA ALA A 126 -39.73 43.71 31.02
C ALA A 126 -40.17 44.83 31.97
N HIS A 127 -40.59 45.98 31.44
CA HIS A 127 -41.30 47.05 32.16
C HIS A 127 -42.40 47.64 31.28
N GLY A 128 -43.38 48.30 31.92
CA GLY A 128 -44.70 48.62 31.36
C GLY A 128 -44.81 49.88 30.48
N PRO A 129 -46.06 50.32 30.21
CA PRO A 129 -46.40 51.11 29.02
C PRO A 129 -46.19 52.62 29.18
N ASN A 130 -46.01 53.30 28.04
CA ASN A 130 -46.20 54.74 27.91
C ASN A 130 -47.24 55.02 26.81
N LEU A 131 -48.27 55.80 27.13
CA LEU A 131 -49.30 56.24 26.21
C LEU A 131 -48.93 57.63 25.66
N SER A 132 -48.78 57.76 24.36
CA SER A 132 -48.66 59.06 23.70
C SER A 132 -49.38 59.03 22.36
N GLN A 133 -50.49 59.76 22.30
CA GLN A 133 -51.28 59.93 21.09
C GLN A 133 -50.68 61.05 20.23
N THR A 134 -50.51 60.82 18.93
CA THR A 134 -50.49 61.90 17.93
C THR A 134 -51.05 61.35 16.64
N SER A 135 -52.08 62.00 16.11
CA SER A 135 -52.79 61.59 14.91
C SER A 135 -52.40 62.45 13.70
N THR A 136 -51.87 61.82 12.65
CA THR A 136 -51.72 62.44 11.32
C THR A 136 -52.15 61.43 10.26
N ALA A 137 -52.82 61.89 9.21
CA ALA A 137 -53.58 61.04 8.29
C ALA A 137 -52.95 60.89 6.89
N THR A 138 -53.42 59.87 6.17
CA THR A 138 -53.48 59.74 4.70
C THR A 138 -52.22 59.97 3.85
N ALA A 139 -51.67 58.85 3.35
CA ALA A 139 -51.27 58.72 1.95
C ALA A 139 -51.32 57.23 1.53
N GLN A 140 -52.34 56.83 0.76
CA GLN A 140 -52.46 55.45 0.26
C GLN A 140 -51.77 55.32 -1.11
N THR A 141 -50.52 54.86 -1.13
CA THR A 141 -49.83 54.50 -2.38
C THR A 141 -50.17 53.07 -2.79
N SER A 142 -50.66 52.90 -4.01
CA SER A 142 -50.98 51.57 -4.56
C SER A 142 -49.69 50.79 -4.85
N PRO A 143 -49.57 49.52 -4.41
CA PRO A 143 -48.46 48.68 -4.84
C PRO A 143 -48.63 48.31 -6.33
N THR A 144 -47.63 48.62 -7.15
CA THR A 144 -47.55 48.11 -8.53
C THR A 144 -47.36 46.60 -8.50
N PRO A 145 -48.08 45.80 -9.32
CA PRO A 145 -47.86 44.36 -9.38
C PRO A 145 -46.45 44.06 -9.89
N SER A 146 -45.66 43.36 -9.08
CA SER A 146 -44.34 42.86 -9.46
C SER A 146 -44.49 41.77 -10.55
N PRO A 147 -43.62 41.72 -11.57
CA PRO A 147 -43.66 40.65 -12.56
C PRO A 147 -43.46 39.28 -11.90
N THR A 148 -44.34 38.33 -12.23
CA THR A 148 -44.25 36.96 -11.74
C THR A 148 -42.97 36.30 -12.26
N PRO A 149 -42.13 35.67 -11.42
CA PRO A 149 -40.96 34.96 -11.90
C PRO A 149 -41.41 33.80 -12.81
N SER A 150 -40.76 33.68 -13.97
CA SER A 150 -40.97 32.57 -14.92
C SER A 150 -40.74 31.23 -14.20
N PRO A 151 -41.53 30.17 -14.50
CA PRO A 151 -41.29 28.86 -13.93
C PRO A 151 -39.86 28.39 -14.23
N THR A 152 -39.10 28.08 -13.18
CA THR A 152 -37.80 27.44 -13.29
C THR A 152 -37.96 26.09 -14.00
N PRO A 153 -37.14 25.75 -15.01
CA PRO A 153 -37.20 24.42 -15.61
C PRO A 153 -36.93 23.36 -14.52
N SER A 154 -37.83 22.39 -14.40
CA SER A 154 -37.65 21.27 -13.47
C SER A 154 -36.32 20.58 -13.77
N PRO A 155 -35.53 20.20 -12.75
CA PRO A 155 -34.36 19.36 -12.99
C PRO A 155 -34.81 18.07 -13.67
N THR A 156 -34.21 17.76 -14.81
CA THR A 156 -34.43 16.49 -15.52
C THR A 156 -34.09 15.35 -14.56
N PRO A 157 -34.95 14.32 -14.41
CA PRO A 157 -34.64 13.22 -13.51
C PRO A 157 -33.32 12.57 -13.91
N SER A 158 -32.39 12.47 -12.95
CA SER A 158 -31.13 11.74 -13.12
C SER A 158 -31.43 10.33 -13.62
N PRO A 159 -30.68 9.79 -14.59
CA PRO A 159 -30.92 8.43 -15.07
C PRO A 159 -30.87 7.45 -13.90
N THR A 160 -31.93 6.66 -13.77
CA THR A 160 -32.00 5.60 -12.76
C THR A 160 -30.83 4.65 -12.98
N PRO A 161 -30.04 4.30 -11.95
CA PRO A 161 -28.97 3.33 -12.12
C PRO A 161 -29.57 2.01 -12.61
N SER A 162 -29.05 1.50 -13.74
CA SER A 162 -29.41 0.18 -14.25
C SER A 162 -29.15 -0.87 -13.16
N PRO A 163 -30.01 -1.88 -12.96
CA PRO A 163 -29.77 -2.92 -11.96
C PRO A 163 -28.43 -3.60 -12.24
N THR A 164 -27.48 -3.43 -11.32
CA THR A 164 -26.16 -4.07 -11.39
C THR A 164 -26.33 -5.57 -11.37
N ALA A 165 -25.77 -6.28 -12.36
CA ALA A 165 -25.92 -7.72 -12.47
C ALA A 165 -25.35 -8.42 -11.23
N THR A 166 -26.17 -9.25 -10.56
CA THR A 166 -25.73 -10.00 -9.39
C THR A 166 -24.66 -11.02 -9.80
N PRO A 167 -23.43 -10.94 -9.28
CA PRO A 167 -22.35 -11.77 -9.78
C PRO A 167 -22.37 -13.17 -9.15
N THR A 168 -22.61 -14.20 -9.96
CA THR A 168 -21.45 -15.00 -10.40
C THR A 168 -20.46 -15.53 -9.34
N PRO A 169 -20.82 -16.15 -8.20
CA PRO A 169 -19.83 -16.56 -7.20
C PRO A 169 -18.77 -17.51 -7.80
N ILE A 170 -17.49 -17.09 -7.74
CA ILE A 170 -16.35 -17.76 -8.40
C ILE A 170 -15.82 -18.87 -7.47
N THR A 171 -16.48 -20.02 -7.42
CA THR A 171 -16.29 -20.98 -6.31
C THR A 171 -15.24 -22.07 -6.49
N ASN A 172 -14.68 -22.31 -7.69
CA ASN A 172 -13.68 -23.37 -7.91
C ASN A 172 -12.68 -23.12 -9.07
N GLY A 173 -12.49 -21.87 -9.48
CA GLY A 173 -11.52 -21.50 -10.55
C GLY A 173 -10.16 -21.02 -10.01
N PRO A 174 -9.13 -20.88 -10.87
CA PRO A 174 -7.89 -20.20 -10.50
C PRO A 174 -8.16 -18.76 -10.05
N LEU A 175 -7.32 -18.22 -9.15
CA LEU A 175 -7.54 -16.91 -8.52
C LEU A 175 -7.83 -15.83 -9.57
N ALA A 176 -8.99 -15.18 -9.44
CA ALA A 176 -9.49 -14.22 -10.41
C ALA A 176 -10.15 -13.04 -9.67
N VAL A 177 -10.02 -11.83 -10.23
CA VAL A 177 -10.61 -10.63 -9.64
C VAL A 177 -11.16 -9.68 -10.71
N GLN A 178 -12.35 -9.15 -10.49
CA GLN A 178 -13.01 -8.19 -11.37
C GLN A 178 -13.62 -7.04 -10.57
N ILE A 179 -13.56 -5.83 -11.12
CA ILE A 179 -14.38 -4.70 -10.68
C ILE A 179 -15.72 -4.84 -11.40
N THR A 180 -16.82 -4.98 -10.66
CA THR A 180 -18.16 -5.21 -11.21
C THR A 180 -19.08 -4.00 -11.11
N ASP A 181 -18.78 -3.05 -10.22
CA ASP A 181 -19.52 -1.80 -10.08
C ASP A 181 -18.59 -0.65 -9.68
N VAL A 182 -18.59 0.41 -10.49
CA VAL A 182 -17.99 1.71 -10.18
C VAL A 182 -18.60 2.76 -11.11
N PRO A 183 -18.95 3.97 -10.64
CA PRO A 183 -19.48 5.01 -11.52
C PRO A 183 -18.45 5.43 -12.59
N ALA A 184 -18.88 5.48 -13.86
CA ALA A 184 -18.02 5.90 -14.97
C ALA A 184 -17.61 7.40 -14.92
N SER A 185 -18.27 8.19 -14.07
CA SER A 185 -17.93 9.60 -13.81
C SER A 185 -18.22 9.95 -12.34
N VAL A 186 -17.31 10.69 -11.71
CA VAL A 186 -17.37 11.12 -10.31
C VAL A 186 -16.91 12.58 -10.17
N VAL A 187 -17.20 13.21 -9.04
CA VAL A 187 -16.76 14.60 -8.74
C VAL A 187 -15.44 14.57 -7.95
N ASN A 188 -14.56 15.56 -8.14
CA ASN A 188 -13.34 15.70 -7.35
C ASN A 188 -13.65 15.83 -5.86
N ASN A 189 -12.82 15.21 -5.00
CA ASN A 189 -13.00 15.10 -3.55
C ASN A 189 -14.23 14.29 -3.11
N SER A 190 -14.88 13.52 -4.00
CA SER A 190 -15.95 12.60 -3.62
C SER A 190 -15.42 11.26 -3.10
N THR A 191 -16.20 10.62 -2.23
CA THR A 191 -15.95 9.25 -1.76
C THR A 191 -16.86 8.29 -2.53
N VAL A 192 -16.26 7.24 -3.10
CA VAL A 192 -16.86 6.34 -4.08
C VAL A 192 -16.80 4.90 -3.56
N THR A 193 -17.89 4.15 -3.68
CA THR A 193 -17.90 2.71 -3.45
C THR A 193 -17.56 1.98 -4.75
N VAL A 194 -16.69 0.99 -4.67
CA VAL A 194 -16.28 0.12 -5.79
C VAL A 194 -16.57 -1.32 -5.38
N THR A 195 -17.45 -1.99 -6.13
CA THR A 195 -17.73 -3.42 -5.90
C THR A 195 -16.76 -4.28 -6.70
N VAL A 196 -16.16 -5.24 -6.02
CA VAL A 196 -15.17 -6.18 -6.55
C VAL A 196 -15.62 -7.62 -6.26
N THR A 197 -15.38 -8.52 -7.21
CA THR A 197 -15.67 -9.95 -7.10
C THR A 197 -14.42 -10.79 -7.25
N SER A 198 -14.26 -11.79 -6.40
CA SER A 198 -13.20 -12.80 -6.43
C SER A 198 -13.73 -14.14 -5.90
N GLN A 199 -12.86 -15.13 -5.73
CA GLN A 199 -13.11 -16.27 -4.85
C GLN A 199 -13.47 -15.78 -3.42
N PRO A 200 -14.22 -16.56 -2.61
CA PRO A 200 -14.45 -16.25 -1.20
C PRO A 200 -13.16 -16.22 -0.37
N ASN A 201 -13.14 -15.46 0.72
CA ASN A 201 -12.01 -15.38 1.66
C ASN A 201 -10.67 -14.89 1.05
N VAL A 202 -10.73 -14.09 -0.02
CA VAL A 202 -9.57 -13.45 -0.69
C VAL A 202 -9.45 -12.00 -0.24
N ASN A 203 -8.23 -11.54 0.06
CA ASN A 203 -7.99 -10.13 0.38
C ASN A 203 -7.86 -9.31 -0.91
N VAL A 204 -8.73 -8.32 -1.10
CA VAL A 204 -8.71 -7.40 -2.25
C VAL A 204 -8.39 -5.98 -1.82
N ARG A 205 -7.68 -5.23 -2.67
CA ARG A 205 -7.38 -3.79 -2.53
C ARG A 205 -7.46 -3.08 -3.86
N LEU A 206 -7.71 -1.77 -3.86
CA LEU A 206 -7.67 -0.94 -5.08
C LEU A 206 -6.30 -0.27 -5.23
N SER A 207 -5.78 -0.25 -6.45
CA SER A 207 -4.69 0.64 -6.89
C SER A 207 -5.24 1.58 -7.96
N VAL A 208 -4.90 2.86 -7.87
CA VAL A 208 -5.47 3.93 -8.70
C VAL A 208 -4.34 4.74 -9.33
N ARG A 209 -4.47 5.02 -10.64
CA ARG A 209 -3.54 5.86 -11.40
C ARG A 209 -4.30 7.05 -11.96
N TYR A 210 -3.85 8.27 -11.67
CA TYR A 210 -4.49 9.50 -12.12
C TYR A 210 -3.71 10.12 -13.29
N GLN A 211 -4.41 10.77 -14.23
CA GLN A 211 -3.78 11.57 -15.29
C GLN A 211 -3.34 12.98 -14.82
N ALA A 212 -3.64 13.35 -13.58
CA ALA A 212 -3.18 14.56 -12.89
C ALA A 212 -2.59 14.19 -11.51
N ALA A 213 -1.96 15.15 -10.83
CA ALA A 213 -1.46 14.92 -9.46
C ALA A 213 -2.61 14.47 -8.52
N PRO A 214 -2.39 13.49 -7.63
CA PRO A 214 -1.11 12.91 -7.20
C PRO A 214 -0.52 11.81 -8.11
N PHE A 215 -1.10 11.55 -9.29
CA PHE A 215 -0.73 10.52 -10.27
C PHE A 215 -0.90 9.06 -9.81
N ILE A 216 -0.74 8.76 -8.53
CA ILE A 216 -0.97 7.45 -7.90
C ILE A 216 -1.83 7.63 -6.65
N GLY A 217 -2.71 6.66 -6.39
CA GLY A 217 -3.48 6.54 -5.15
C GLY A 217 -3.93 5.11 -4.91
N SER A 218 -4.74 4.91 -3.89
CA SER A 218 -5.30 3.60 -3.52
C SER A 218 -6.73 3.74 -3.02
N GLY A 219 -7.38 2.60 -2.80
CA GLY A 219 -8.57 2.54 -1.94
C GLY A 219 -8.22 2.72 -0.46
N ASN A 220 -9.25 2.89 0.36
CA ASN A 220 -9.16 3.00 1.81
C ASN A 220 -8.89 1.60 2.43
N GLY A 221 -7.65 1.14 2.30
CA GLY A 221 -7.19 -0.17 2.79
C GLY A 221 -7.55 -1.34 1.88
N SER A 222 -7.51 -2.55 2.46
CA SER A 222 -7.97 -3.79 1.83
C SER A 222 -9.16 -4.38 2.60
N LYS A 223 -9.92 -5.26 1.93
CA LYS A 223 -11.06 -6.00 2.50
C LYS A 223 -11.01 -7.44 2.03
N THR A 224 -11.47 -8.36 2.86
CA THR A 224 -11.65 -9.76 2.47
C THR A 224 -13.01 -9.95 1.82
N THR A 225 -13.10 -10.73 0.74
CA THR A 225 -14.37 -11.11 0.11
C THR A 225 -15.20 -12.00 1.02
N GLY A 226 -16.52 -11.77 1.04
CA GLY A 226 -17.46 -12.62 1.78
C GLY A 226 -17.64 -14.00 1.14
N GLU A 227 -18.51 -14.82 1.73
CA GLU A 227 -18.87 -16.16 1.22
C GLU A 227 -19.43 -16.14 -0.21
N ASN A 228 -20.04 -15.02 -0.60
CA ASN A 228 -20.53 -14.74 -1.95
C ASN A 228 -19.43 -14.30 -2.95
N GLY A 229 -18.17 -14.19 -2.52
CA GLY A 229 -17.07 -13.69 -3.34
C GLY A 229 -17.04 -12.16 -3.54
N ILE A 230 -17.95 -11.40 -2.91
CA ILE A 230 -18.07 -9.95 -3.10
C ILE A 230 -17.32 -9.18 -2.01
N ALA A 231 -16.70 -8.07 -2.38
CA ALA A 231 -16.19 -7.04 -1.46
C ALA A 231 -16.51 -5.63 -1.99
N GLN A 232 -16.94 -4.73 -1.11
CA GLN A 232 -17.14 -3.32 -1.42
C GLN A 232 -16.03 -2.47 -0.82
N LEU A 233 -15.17 -1.92 -1.66
CA LEU A 233 -14.07 -1.04 -1.26
C LEU A 233 -14.46 0.42 -1.42
N THR A 234 -13.80 1.28 -0.65
CA THR A 234 -14.01 2.73 -0.71
C THR A 234 -12.80 3.39 -1.37
N TRP A 235 -13.03 4.35 -2.26
CA TRP A 235 -12.01 5.15 -2.93
C TRP A 235 -12.34 6.63 -2.80
N ASN A 236 -11.37 7.44 -2.40
CA ASN A 236 -11.50 8.90 -2.36
C ASN A 236 -10.95 9.47 -3.67
N ALA A 237 -11.83 10.00 -4.53
CA ALA A 237 -11.52 10.52 -5.86
C ALA A 237 -10.94 11.95 -5.79
N GLN A 238 -9.75 12.08 -5.21
CA GLN A 238 -9.07 13.36 -4.99
C GLN A 238 -7.91 13.58 -5.98
N VAL A 239 -7.99 14.67 -6.75
CA VAL A 239 -6.95 15.13 -7.68
C VAL A 239 -6.71 16.63 -7.58
N ILE A 240 -5.50 17.06 -7.94
CA ILE A 240 -5.11 18.46 -8.11
C ILE A 240 -5.07 18.73 -9.63
N ALA A 241 -6.19 19.25 -10.15
CA ALA A 241 -6.37 19.57 -11.55
C ALA A 241 -7.31 20.78 -11.70
N THR A 242 -7.16 21.56 -12.79
CA THR A 242 -8.04 22.68 -13.15
C THR A 242 -9.11 22.31 -14.19
N GLN A 243 -9.08 21.07 -14.67
CA GLN A 243 -9.98 20.52 -15.68
C GLN A 243 -10.36 19.09 -15.31
N THR A 244 -11.40 18.56 -15.98
CA THR A 244 -11.75 17.14 -15.89
C THR A 244 -10.55 16.26 -16.27
N THR A 245 -10.33 15.19 -15.51
CA THR A 245 -9.23 14.23 -15.72
C THR A 245 -9.75 12.79 -15.65
N THR A 246 -8.87 11.79 -15.81
CA THR A 246 -9.23 10.36 -15.70
C THR A 246 -8.42 9.67 -14.60
N ALA A 247 -9.09 8.81 -13.83
CA ALA A 247 -8.47 7.79 -13.00
C ALA A 247 -8.62 6.42 -13.66
N GLN A 248 -7.56 5.61 -13.61
CA GLN A 248 -7.56 4.20 -13.97
C GLN A 248 -7.45 3.37 -12.69
N ILE A 249 -8.43 2.51 -12.45
CA ILE A 249 -8.56 1.70 -11.24
C ILE A 249 -8.34 0.23 -11.59
N ILE A 250 -7.50 -0.46 -10.80
CA ILE A 250 -7.42 -1.93 -10.79
C ILE A 250 -7.72 -2.46 -9.39
N ALA A 251 -8.42 -3.59 -9.31
CA ALA A 251 -8.48 -4.39 -8.11
C ALA A 251 -7.28 -5.37 -8.11
N ILE A 252 -6.63 -5.52 -6.96
CA ILE A 252 -5.56 -6.49 -6.73
C ILE A 252 -6.06 -7.46 -5.66
N ALA A 253 -6.21 -8.73 -6.05
CA ALA A 253 -6.51 -9.83 -5.15
C ALA A 253 -5.22 -10.43 -4.57
N THR A 254 -5.34 -11.05 -3.39
CA THR A 254 -4.28 -11.78 -2.70
C THR A 254 -4.94 -12.91 -1.91
N ASP A 255 -4.63 -14.16 -2.24
CA ASP A 255 -5.19 -15.33 -1.55
C ASP A 255 -4.44 -15.66 -0.24
N GLN A 256 -4.84 -16.74 0.42
CA GLN A 256 -4.25 -17.21 1.68
C GLN A 256 -2.83 -17.76 1.50
N ASN A 257 -2.41 -18.08 0.27
CA ASN A 257 -1.07 -18.56 -0.09
C ASN A 257 -0.14 -17.41 -0.50
N GLY A 258 -0.64 -16.18 -0.60
CA GLY A 258 0.09 -15.02 -1.10
C GLY A 258 0.15 -14.91 -2.63
N GLN A 259 -0.57 -15.75 -3.38
CA GLN A 259 -0.76 -15.57 -4.82
C GLN A 259 -1.53 -14.27 -5.07
N THR A 260 -1.10 -13.47 -6.04
CA THR A 260 -1.77 -12.21 -6.40
C THR A 260 -2.17 -12.17 -7.86
N VAL A 261 -3.32 -11.56 -8.15
CA VAL A 261 -3.81 -11.28 -9.51
C VAL A 261 -4.43 -9.88 -9.56
N GLN A 262 -4.54 -9.33 -10.77
CA GLN A 262 -5.08 -7.99 -11.00
C GLN A 262 -6.29 -8.06 -11.94
N SER A 263 -7.26 -7.17 -11.74
CA SER A 263 -8.39 -7.03 -12.65
C SER A 263 -7.96 -6.37 -13.96
N ALA A 264 -8.82 -6.44 -14.98
CA ALA A 264 -8.79 -5.47 -16.05
C ALA A 264 -8.90 -4.02 -15.47
N PRO A 265 -8.23 -3.03 -16.07
CA PRO A 265 -8.32 -1.64 -15.65
C PRO A 265 -9.68 -1.02 -16.03
N VAL A 266 -10.31 -0.32 -15.08
CA VAL A 266 -11.52 0.48 -15.32
C VAL A 266 -11.16 1.96 -15.30
N ASN A 267 -11.56 2.69 -16.34
CA ASN A 267 -11.33 4.13 -16.45
C ASN A 267 -12.55 4.91 -15.93
N VAL A 268 -12.32 5.85 -15.01
CA VAL A 268 -13.34 6.70 -14.39
C VAL A 268 -12.98 8.18 -14.63
N LYS A 269 -13.92 8.95 -15.17
CA LYS A 269 -13.79 10.40 -15.37
C LYS A 269 -13.96 11.13 -14.03
N ILE A 270 -13.02 11.98 -13.65
CA ILE A 270 -13.13 12.86 -12.48
C ILE A 270 -13.41 14.28 -12.96
N THR A 271 -14.60 14.77 -12.67
CA THR A 271 -15.01 16.15 -12.94
C THR A 271 -14.57 17.06 -11.81
N VAL A 272 -13.75 18.06 -12.14
CA VAL A 272 -13.48 19.20 -11.25
C VAL A 272 -14.61 20.22 -11.43
N SER A 273 -15.01 20.87 -10.33
CA SER A 273 -16.05 21.91 -10.26
C SER A 273 -15.49 23.12 -9.51
#